data_AF-H3D780-F1
#
_entry.id   AF-H3D780-F1
#
_cell.length_a   1.000
_cell.length_b   1.000
_cell.length_c   1.000
_cell.angle_alpha   90.00
_cell.angle_beta   90.00
_cell.angle_gamma   90.00
#
_symmetry.space_group_name_H-M   'P 1'
#
loop_
_entity.id
_entity.type
_entity.pdbx_description
1 polymer ?
#
loop_
_entity_poly.entity_id
_entity_poly.type
_entity_poly.pdbx_seq_one_letter_code
_entity_poly.pdbx_strand_id
1 'polypeptide(L)'
;CNHSNSRCDDAGVCRCDPGWEGEQCERCVPMPGCRHGYCQQPWQCNCQAGWGGRFCDKDLSVCVEKQPCRHGATCVMEDGGDYACVCPEGFYGRNCERRAGPCHQRRPPCKNGGRCEDADGFAAELTCRCLAGFTGRRCEADVDDCLMAPCANGATCLDGVNRFSCVCPPGFSGRFCTVNLDDCVSRPCLNGGRCIDRAGGFRCICQPGFTGTTCQ
;
A
#
# COMPACT_ATOMS: atom_id res chain seq x y z
N CYS A 1 23.93 -45.30 -38.48
CA CYS A 1 24.68 -44.28 -39.22
C CYS A 1 23.75 -43.56 -40.17
N ASN A 2 23.75 -42.22 -40.16
CA ASN A 2 23.11 -41.46 -41.21
C ASN A 2 23.98 -41.53 -42.48
N HIS A 3 23.55 -42.31 -43.48
CA HIS A 3 24.35 -42.57 -44.70
C HIS A 3 24.72 -41.31 -45.50
N SER A 4 24.08 -40.17 -45.22
CA SER A 4 24.37 -38.89 -45.89
C SER A 4 25.62 -38.17 -45.36
N ASN A 5 25.99 -38.39 -44.09
CA ASN A 5 27.03 -37.61 -43.38
C ASN A 5 27.99 -38.49 -42.56
N SER A 6 28.03 -39.80 -42.84
CA SER A 6 28.85 -40.76 -42.09
C SER A 6 29.24 -41.97 -42.92
N ARG A 7 30.30 -42.64 -42.46
CA ARG A 7 30.81 -43.90 -43.01
C ARG A 7 30.96 -44.91 -41.89
N CYS A 8 30.54 -46.16 -42.12
CA CYS A 8 30.82 -47.26 -41.20
C CYS A 8 32.23 -47.78 -41.45
N ASP A 9 33.00 -48.02 -40.39
CA ASP A 9 34.24 -48.78 -40.51
C ASP A 9 34.00 -50.31 -40.48
N ASP A 10 35.06 -51.09 -40.71
CA ASP A 10 34.99 -52.55 -40.81
C ASP A 10 34.56 -53.25 -39.51
N ALA A 11 34.57 -52.53 -38.38
CA ALA A 11 34.07 -52.99 -37.09
C ALA A 11 32.59 -52.60 -36.84
N GLY A 12 31.94 -51.96 -37.81
CA GLY A 12 30.56 -51.50 -37.73
C GLY A 12 30.37 -50.19 -36.94
N VAL A 13 31.46 -49.47 -36.63
CA VAL A 13 31.40 -48.21 -35.87
C VAL A 13 31.13 -47.04 -36.83
N CYS A 14 30.25 -46.14 -36.41
CA CYS A 14 29.90 -44.95 -37.18
C CYS A 14 30.99 -43.89 -37.09
N ARG A 15 31.58 -43.50 -38.21
CA ARG A 15 32.52 -42.36 -38.30
C ARG A 15 31.87 -41.21 -39.04
N CYS A 16 31.77 -40.07 -38.37
CA CYS A 16 31.17 -38.87 -38.93
C CYS A 16 32.09 -38.19 -39.95
N ASP A 17 31.49 -37.67 -41.01
CA ASP A 17 32.20 -36.80 -41.94
C ASP A 17 32.63 -35.50 -41.23
N PRO A 18 33.67 -34.79 -41.72
CA PRO A 18 34.19 -33.61 -41.05
C PRO A 18 33.12 -32.54 -40.77
N GLY A 19 32.98 -32.19 -39.49
CA GLY A 19 32.03 -31.19 -39.03
C GLY A 19 30.63 -31.73 -38.70
N TRP A 20 30.50 -33.05 -38.58
CA TRP A 20 29.34 -33.73 -37.99
C TRP A 20 29.73 -34.47 -36.71
N GLU A 21 28.80 -34.55 -35.76
CA GLU A 21 28.93 -35.21 -34.48
C GLU A 21 27.63 -35.91 -34.06
N GLY A 22 27.67 -36.66 -32.95
CA GLY A 22 26.57 -37.50 -32.49
C GLY A 22 26.77 -38.97 -32.84
N GLU A 23 25.99 -39.85 -32.22
CA GLU A 23 26.14 -41.29 -32.38
C GLU A 23 25.78 -41.76 -33.81
N GLN A 24 24.97 -40.99 -34.53
CA GLN A 24 24.58 -41.27 -35.91
C GLN A 24 25.04 -40.17 -36.89
N CYS A 25 25.85 -39.22 -36.44
CA CYS A 25 26.35 -38.08 -37.22
C CYS A 25 25.23 -37.16 -37.74
N GLU A 26 24.23 -36.96 -36.89
CA GLU A 26 23.02 -36.20 -37.17
C GLU A 26 23.11 -34.73 -36.74
N ARG A 27 24.09 -34.38 -35.90
CA ARG A 27 24.31 -33.01 -35.44
C ARG A 27 25.50 -32.39 -36.14
N CYS A 28 25.35 -31.15 -36.58
CA CYS A 28 26.49 -30.39 -37.09
C CYS A 28 27.38 -29.95 -35.93
N VAL A 29 28.67 -29.80 -36.20
CA VAL A 29 29.64 -29.16 -35.32
C VAL A 29 29.66 -27.68 -35.65
N PRO A 30 29.33 -26.78 -34.70
CA PRO A 30 29.43 -25.35 -34.91
C PRO A 30 30.86 -24.90 -35.21
N MET A 31 31.02 -23.70 -35.79
CA MET A 31 32.36 -23.15 -36.03
C MET A 31 33.17 -23.09 -34.71
N PRO A 32 34.45 -23.54 -34.68
CA PRO A 32 35.25 -23.48 -33.47
C PRO A 32 35.30 -22.07 -32.89
N GLY A 33 34.95 -21.94 -31.60
CA GLY A 33 34.84 -20.63 -30.93
C GLY A 33 33.43 -20.05 -30.88
N CYS A 34 32.44 -20.67 -31.54
CA CYS A 34 31.03 -20.29 -31.43
C CYS A 34 30.56 -20.37 -29.97
N ARG A 35 30.15 -19.25 -29.37
CA ARG A 35 29.71 -19.19 -27.95
C ARG A 35 28.20 -19.22 -27.79
N HIS A 36 27.51 -18.24 -28.36
CA HIS A 36 26.06 -18.07 -28.22
C HIS A 36 25.34 -18.24 -29.58
N GLY A 37 25.62 -19.37 -30.23
CA GLY A 37 25.09 -19.68 -31.55
C GLY A 37 24.87 -21.17 -31.77
N TYR A 38 24.15 -21.48 -32.84
CA TYR A 38 23.84 -22.84 -33.27
C TYR A 38 24.20 -23.03 -34.75
N CYS A 39 24.29 -24.27 -35.21
CA CYS A 39 24.55 -24.57 -36.61
C CYS A 39 23.34 -25.24 -37.25
N GLN A 40 23.11 -24.99 -38.54
CA GLN A 40 22.22 -25.79 -39.38
C GLN A 40 23.01 -26.65 -40.36
N GLN A 41 24.22 -26.20 -40.71
CA GLN A 41 25.23 -27.00 -41.41
C GLN A 41 26.58 -26.91 -40.69
N PRO A 42 27.49 -27.88 -40.94
CA PRO A 42 28.83 -27.88 -40.38
C PRO A 42 29.52 -26.53 -40.49
N TRP A 43 30.22 -26.15 -39.43
CA TRP A 43 31.05 -24.94 -39.38
C TRP A 43 30.29 -23.63 -39.52
N GLN A 44 28.99 -23.62 -39.27
CA GLN A 44 28.21 -22.40 -39.12
C GLN A 44 28.12 -21.98 -37.65
N CYS A 45 27.87 -20.71 -37.41
CA CYS A 45 27.56 -20.16 -36.09
C CYS A 45 26.48 -19.10 -36.28
N ASN A 46 25.23 -19.55 -36.29
CA ASN A 46 24.04 -18.69 -36.37
C ASN A 46 23.73 -18.18 -34.97
N CYS A 47 23.81 -16.87 -34.77
CA CYS A 47 23.70 -16.29 -33.44
C CYS A 47 22.28 -16.37 -32.89
N GLN A 48 22.22 -16.62 -31.58
CA GLN A 48 20.99 -16.45 -30.80
C GLN A 48 20.63 -14.96 -30.72
N ALA A 49 19.36 -14.65 -30.45
CA ALA A 49 18.90 -13.27 -30.31
C ALA A 49 19.75 -12.51 -29.27
N GLY A 50 20.16 -11.28 -29.59
CA GLY A 50 21.03 -10.47 -28.73
C GLY A 50 22.53 -10.78 -28.86
N TRP A 51 22.94 -11.70 -29.73
CA TRP A 51 24.36 -11.99 -29.98
C TRP A 51 24.75 -11.74 -31.44
N GLY A 52 26.01 -11.37 -31.66
CA GLY A 52 26.53 -11.15 -33.00
C GLY A 52 28.04 -11.31 -33.09
N GLY A 53 28.58 -10.97 -34.27
CA GLY A 53 29.95 -11.32 -34.63
C GLY A 53 30.02 -12.72 -35.26
N ARG A 54 31.18 -13.04 -35.85
CA ARG A 54 31.40 -14.31 -36.56
C ARG A 54 31.28 -15.53 -35.64
N PHE A 55 31.54 -15.36 -34.35
CA PHE A 55 31.52 -16.42 -33.35
C PHE A 55 30.39 -16.24 -32.32
N CYS A 56 29.46 -15.32 -32.56
CA CYS A 56 28.38 -14.98 -31.63
C CYS A 56 28.91 -14.67 -30.22
N ASP A 57 30.00 -13.92 -30.18
CA ASP A 57 30.77 -13.55 -29.00
C ASP A 57 30.59 -12.08 -28.62
N LYS A 58 29.94 -11.28 -29.49
CA LYS A 58 29.57 -9.90 -29.20
C LYS A 58 28.17 -9.85 -28.64
N ASP A 59 28.04 -9.28 -27.46
CA ASP A 59 26.76 -8.94 -26.85
C ASP A 59 26.16 -7.74 -27.60
N LEU A 60 25.13 -8.01 -28.41
CA LEU A 60 24.31 -7.03 -29.13
C LEU A 60 22.94 -6.88 -28.44
N SER A 61 22.86 -7.20 -27.14
CA SER A 61 21.63 -7.02 -26.38
C SER A 61 21.27 -5.54 -26.33
N VAL A 62 19.96 -5.28 -26.22
CA VAL A 62 19.43 -3.92 -26.07
C VAL A 62 20.03 -3.24 -24.83
N CYS A 63 20.36 -4.02 -23.79
CA CYS A 63 21.00 -3.55 -22.57
C CYS A 63 22.39 -2.94 -22.81
N VAL A 64 23.21 -3.54 -23.68
CA VAL A 64 24.57 -3.07 -23.95
C VAL A 64 24.59 -1.96 -25.01
N GLU A 65 23.86 -2.14 -26.11
CA GLU A 65 23.90 -1.18 -27.22
C GLU A 65 23.15 0.12 -26.91
N LYS A 66 21.97 0.03 -26.29
CA LYS A 66 21.09 1.19 -26.08
C LYS A 66 21.08 1.73 -24.66
N GLN A 67 21.53 0.93 -23.69
CA GLN A 67 21.51 1.25 -22.26
C GLN A 67 20.20 1.96 -21.84
N PRO A 68 19.03 1.32 -22.05
CA PRO A 68 17.74 2.00 -21.96
C PRO A 68 17.38 2.39 -20.53
N CYS A 69 17.86 1.64 -19.54
CA CYS A 69 17.52 1.82 -18.13
C CYS A 69 18.19 3.06 -17.53
N ARG A 70 17.41 3.85 -16.78
CA ARG A 70 17.87 5.12 -16.17
C ARG A 70 18.13 4.99 -14.67
N HIS A 71 18.76 6.02 -14.11
CA HIS A 71 18.95 6.21 -12.66
C HIS A 71 19.66 5.04 -11.95
N GLY A 72 20.57 4.33 -12.62
CA GLY A 72 21.31 3.21 -12.05
C GLY A 72 20.51 1.90 -11.98
N ALA A 73 19.40 1.80 -12.72
CA ALA A 73 18.63 0.57 -12.85
C ALA A 73 19.41 -0.55 -13.55
N THR A 74 19.15 -1.79 -13.14
CA THR A 74 19.78 -2.98 -13.73
C THR A 74 18.97 -3.46 -14.92
N CYS A 75 19.60 -3.53 -16.10
CA CYS A 75 18.96 -4.05 -17.31
C CYS A 75 19.09 -5.57 -17.37
N VAL A 76 17.98 -6.26 -17.65
CA VAL A 76 17.94 -7.71 -17.82
C VAL A 76 17.21 -8.05 -19.12
N MET A 77 17.68 -9.08 -19.82
CA MET A 77 17.00 -9.59 -21.01
C MET A 77 15.91 -10.58 -20.59
N GLU A 78 14.75 -10.53 -21.25
CA GLU A 78 13.64 -11.45 -21.05
C GLU A 78 13.52 -12.45 -22.22
N ASP A 79 12.74 -13.52 -22.00
CA ASP A 79 12.43 -14.50 -23.04
C ASP A 79 11.76 -13.83 -24.26
N GLY A 80 12.21 -14.17 -25.46
CA GLY A 80 11.72 -13.57 -26.71
C GLY A 80 12.47 -12.32 -27.17
N GLY A 81 13.55 -11.92 -26.47
CA GLY A 81 14.44 -10.84 -26.91
C GLY A 81 13.98 -9.42 -26.53
N ASP A 82 13.00 -9.31 -25.63
CA ASP A 82 12.67 -8.04 -24.96
C ASP A 82 13.62 -7.81 -23.76
N TYR A 83 13.54 -6.63 -23.15
CA TYR A 83 14.32 -6.26 -21.96
C TYR A 83 13.41 -5.68 -20.87
N ALA A 84 13.87 -5.82 -19.63
CA ALA A 84 13.27 -5.18 -18.47
C ALA A 84 14.32 -4.43 -17.66
N CYS A 85 13.89 -3.36 -16.98
CA CYS A 85 14.72 -2.61 -16.05
C CYS A 85 14.28 -2.89 -14.62
N VAL A 86 15.17 -3.43 -13.80
CA VAL A 86 14.98 -3.55 -12.36
C VAL A 86 15.27 -2.18 -11.74
N CYS A 87 14.20 -1.47 -11.37
CA CYS A 87 14.30 -0.10 -10.88
C CYS A 87 14.80 -0.01 -9.43
N PRO A 88 15.71 0.94 -9.12
CA PRO A 88 16.07 1.28 -7.76
C PRO A 88 14.89 1.83 -6.97
N GLU A 89 15.03 1.87 -5.64
CA GLU A 89 14.02 2.45 -4.78
C GLU A 89 13.74 3.91 -5.16
N GLY A 90 12.46 4.27 -5.25
CA GLY A 90 12.06 5.62 -5.66
C GLY A 90 11.96 5.82 -7.18
N PHE A 91 12.08 4.77 -8.00
CA PHE A 91 11.91 4.86 -9.46
C PHE A 91 10.97 3.78 -10.00
N TYR A 92 10.27 4.10 -11.09
CA TYR A 92 9.35 3.20 -11.78
C TYR A 92 9.19 3.58 -13.26
N GLY A 93 8.41 2.81 -13.99
CA GLY A 93 8.29 2.92 -15.45
C GLY A 93 9.10 1.85 -16.17
N ARG A 94 8.95 1.74 -17.49
CA ARG A 94 9.62 0.69 -18.28
C ARG A 94 11.14 0.80 -18.21
N ASN A 95 11.64 2.03 -18.18
CA ASN A 95 13.05 2.37 -18.21
C ASN A 95 13.51 3.03 -16.90
N CYS A 96 12.70 2.94 -15.84
CA CYS A 96 12.93 3.63 -14.57
C CYS A 96 13.09 5.15 -14.72
N GLU A 97 12.38 5.71 -15.70
CA GLU A 97 12.41 7.12 -16.05
C GLU A 97 11.56 7.98 -15.12
N ARG A 98 10.58 7.39 -14.43
CA ARG A 98 9.67 8.09 -13.52
C ARG A 98 10.19 7.99 -12.09
N ARG A 99 10.16 9.10 -11.37
CA ARG A 99 10.43 9.14 -9.92
C ARG A 99 9.14 8.79 -9.18
N ALA A 100 9.20 7.82 -8.28
CA ALA A 100 8.10 7.50 -7.38
C ALA A 100 7.95 8.63 -6.36
N GLY A 101 6.86 9.40 -6.49
CA GLY A 101 6.44 10.36 -5.49
C GLY A 101 6.05 9.69 -4.17
N PRO A 102 5.80 10.49 -3.12
CA PRO A 102 5.50 10.00 -1.78
C PRO A 102 4.21 9.16 -1.72
N CYS A 103 3.27 9.27 -2.67
CA CYS A 103 2.07 8.43 -2.72
C CYS A 103 2.28 7.05 -3.38
N HIS A 104 3.38 6.83 -4.09
CA HIS A 104 3.67 5.57 -4.80
C HIS A 104 4.51 4.60 -3.95
N GLN A 105 4.34 4.64 -2.63
CA GLN A 105 5.02 3.76 -1.69
C GLN A 105 4.23 2.47 -1.44
N ARG A 106 4.92 1.39 -1.03
CA ARG A 106 4.30 0.08 -0.73
C ARG A 106 3.23 0.14 0.37
N ARG A 107 3.33 1.10 1.28
CA ARG A 107 2.33 1.35 2.32
C ARG A 107 1.70 2.71 2.06
N PRO A 108 0.36 2.85 2.14
CA PRO A 108 -0.29 4.14 1.99
C PRO A 108 0.28 5.13 3.03
N PRO A 109 0.81 6.29 2.59
CA PRO A 109 1.46 7.22 3.49
C PRO A 109 0.46 7.96 4.39
N CYS A 110 -0.74 8.25 3.89
CA CYS A 110 -1.82 8.90 4.64
C CYS A 110 -2.54 7.89 5.56
N LYS A 111 -2.82 8.29 6.80
CA LYS A 111 -3.51 7.52 7.84
C LYS A 111 -5.01 7.79 7.84
N ASN A 112 -5.74 7.01 8.63
CA ASN A 112 -7.17 7.17 8.88
C ASN A 112 -8.04 7.34 7.61
N GLY A 113 -7.67 6.63 6.54
CA GLY A 113 -8.40 6.69 5.26
C GLY A 113 -8.16 7.95 4.43
N GLY A 114 -7.19 8.80 4.80
CA GLY A 114 -6.81 9.98 4.03
C GLY A 114 -6.37 9.65 2.61
N ARG A 115 -6.69 10.52 1.65
CA ARG A 115 -6.31 10.38 0.24
C ARG A 115 -4.98 11.06 -0.01
N CYS A 116 -4.02 10.33 -0.56
CA CYS A 116 -2.75 10.91 -0.98
C CYS A 116 -2.92 11.64 -2.31
N GLU A 117 -2.48 12.90 -2.36
CA GLU A 117 -2.62 13.78 -3.52
C GLU A 117 -1.30 13.90 -4.27
N ASP A 118 -1.07 12.98 -5.23
CA ASP A 118 -0.01 13.08 -6.23
C ASP A 118 -0.68 13.29 -7.60
N ALA A 119 -1.07 14.52 -7.92
CA ALA A 119 -1.80 14.83 -9.16
C ALA A 119 -1.04 14.39 -10.43
N ASP A 120 0.30 14.48 -10.39
CA ASP A 120 1.16 14.17 -11.54
C ASP A 120 2.20 13.05 -11.27
N GLY A 121 2.17 12.44 -10.08
CA GLY A 121 3.17 11.42 -9.67
C GLY A 121 4.59 11.97 -9.44
N PHE A 122 4.75 13.30 -9.41
CA PHE A 122 6.01 14.03 -9.20
C PHE A 122 5.98 14.96 -7.99
N ALA A 123 5.00 14.84 -7.09
CA ALA A 123 4.96 15.72 -5.93
C ALA A 123 6.26 15.56 -5.12
N ALA A 124 6.95 16.68 -4.91
CA ALA A 124 8.18 16.70 -4.13
C ALA A 124 7.90 16.53 -2.62
N GLU A 125 6.69 16.86 -2.18
CA GLU A 125 6.26 16.79 -0.79
C GLU A 125 4.96 15.98 -0.67
N LEU A 126 4.82 15.24 0.44
CA LEU A 126 3.64 14.45 0.73
C LEU A 126 2.45 15.36 1.05
N THR A 127 1.43 15.33 0.21
CA THR A 127 0.15 16.00 0.48
C THR A 127 -0.93 14.95 0.75
N CYS A 128 -1.54 15.01 1.93
CA CYS A 128 -2.66 14.15 2.30
C CYS A 128 -3.93 14.98 2.47
N ARG A 129 -4.99 14.58 1.78
CA ARG A 129 -6.34 15.09 2.03
C ARG A 129 -7.03 14.24 3.09
N CYS A 130 -7.23 14.83 4.25
CA CYS A 130 -7.82 14.15 5.40
C CYS A 130 -9.34 14.02 5.29
N LEU A 131 -9.87 12.93 5.85
CA LEU A 131 -11.30 12.80 6.11
C LEU A 131 -11.69 13.75 7.25
N ALA A 132 -12.98 14.11 7.31
CA ALA A 132 -13.49 14.94 8.40
C ALA A 132 -13.22 14.30 9.77
N GLY A 133 -12.81 15.12 10.74
CA GLY A 133 -12.36 14.67 12.06
C GLY A 133 -10.85 14.42 12.16
N PHE A 134 -10.09 14.38 11.07
CA PHE A 134 -8.63 14.17 11.14
C PHE A 134 -7.83 15.36 10.66
N THR A 135 -6.64 15.53 11.24
CA THR A 135 -5.67 16.57 10.92
C THR A 135 -4.23 16.03 10.96
N GLY A 136 -3.26 16.89 10.67
CA GLY A 136 -1.85 16.57 10.55
C GLY A 136 -1.42 16.27 9.11
N ARG A 137 -0.10 16.23 8.88
CA ARG A 137 0.49 16.06 7.53
C ARG A 137 0.11 14.73 6.88
N ARG A 138 -0.19 13.72 7.70
CA ARG A 138 -0.55 12.37 7.27
C ARG A 138 -1.94 12.00 7.76
N CYS A 139 -2.76 12.93 8.22
CA CYS A 139 -4.09 12.66 8.79
C CYS A 139 -4.03 11.73 10.01
N GLU A 140 -2.94 11.81 10.78
CA GLU A 140 -2.64 10.94 11.92
C GLU A 140 -3.30 11.37 13.22
N ALA A 141 -3.68 12.64 13.34
CA ALA A 141 -4.25 13.21 14.55
C ALA A 141 -5.77 13.29 14.43
N ASP A 142 -6.50 12.82 15.44
CA ASP A 142 -7.92 13.13 15.61
C ASP A 142 -8.07 14.59 16.03
N VAL A 143 -9.09 15.26 15.52
CA VAL A 143 -9.41 16.64 15.88
C VAL A 143 -10.20 16.59 17.17
N ASP A 144 -9.67 17.23 18.22
CA ASP A 144 -10.33 17.29 19.52
C ASP A 144 -11.61 18.15 19.43
N ASP A 145 -12.75 17.47 19.33
CA ASP A 145 -14.08 18.07 19.25
C ASP A 145 -14.54 18.67 20.59
N CYS A 146 -13.80 18.41 21.69
CA CYS A 146 -14.06 18.95 23.01
C CYS A 146 -13.37 20.30 23.28
N LEU A 147 -12.46 20.77 22.41
CA LEU A 147 -11.71 22.03 22.57
C LEU A 147 -12.61 23.26 22.78
N MET A 148 -13.80 23.26 22.17
CA MET A 148 -14.76 24.36 22.30
C MET A 148 -15.70 24.22 23.51
N ALA A 149 -15.41 23.28 24.42
CA ALA A 149 -16.19 23.00 25.63
C ALA A 149 -17.71 22.90 25.36
N PRO A 150 -18.17 21.98 24.49
CA PRO A 150 -19.58 21.91 24.10
C PRO A 150 -20.52 21.46 25.23
N CYS A 151 -19.99 20.80 26.27
CA CYS A 151 -20.78 20.24 27.36
C CYS A 151 -21.01 21.26 28.49
N ALA A 152 -22.26 21.39 28.94
CA ALA A 152 -22.63 22.35 29.99
C ALA A 152 -22.64 21.72 31.40
N ASN A 153 -22.85 22.58 32.42
CA ASN A 153 -23.12 22.18 33.81
C ASN A 153 -22.07 21.25 34.45
N GLY A 154 -20.80 21.39 34.05
CA GLY A 154 -19.71 20.57 34.58
C GLY A 154 -19.66 19.15 34.01
N ALA A 155 -20.37 18.88 32.91
CA ALA A 155 -20.31 17.60 32.22
C ALA A 155 -18.92 17.31 31.64
N THR A 156 -18.54 16.04 31.63
CA THR A 156 -17.29 15.57 31.01
C THR A 156 -17.49 15.38 29.52
N CYS A 157 -16.69 16.07 28.71
CA CYS A 157 -16.67 15.87 27.27
C CYS A 157 -15.78 14.68 26.91
N LEU A 158 -16.31 13.78 26.08
CA LEU A 158 -15.59 12.67 25.48
C LEU A 158 -15.42 12.95 23.99
N ASP A 159 -14.17 13.04 23.58
CA ASP A 159 -13.76 13.23 22.19
C ASP A 159 -14.03 11.98 21.35
N GLY A 160 -14.17 12.15 20.05
CA GLY A 160 -14.31 11.07 19.09
C GLY A 160 -14.17 11.57 17.67
N VAL A 161 -14.09 10.64 16.71
CA VAL A 161 -13.84 11.03 15.32
C VAL A 161 -15.00 11.87 14.74
N ASN A 162 -14.74 13.15 14.51
CA ASN A 162 -15.67 14.14 13.97
C ASN A 162 -17.00 14.22 14.76
N ARG A 163 -16.92 13.95 16.07
CA ARG A 163 -18.05 13.95 17.00
C ARG A 163 -17.53 13.98 18.43
N PHE A 164 -18.30 14.61 19.31
CA PHE A 164 -18.12 14.49 20.76
C PHE A 164 -19.34 13.85 21.42
N SER A 165 -19.19 13.41 22.67
CA SER A 165 -20.28 12.98 23.55
C SER A 165 -20.11 13.59 24.94
N CYS A 166 -21.20 14.07 25.54
CA CYS A 166 -21.17 14.61 26.89
C CYS A 166 -21.66 13.57 27.90
N VAL A 167 -20.88 13.31 28.94
CA VAL A 167 -21.31 12.55 30.11
C VAL A 167 -21.92 13.52 31.10
N CYS A 168 -23.26 13.48 31.20
CA CYS A 168 -23.99 14.42 32.04
C CYS A 168 -23.86 14.06 33.53
N PRO A 169 -23.70 15.06 34.40
CA PRO A 169 -23.79 14.86 35.83
C PRO A 169 -25.22 14.48 36.24
N PRO A 170 -25.43 13.89 37.42
CA PRO A 170 -26.75 13.56 37.93
C PRO A 170 -27.70 14.76 37.89
N GLY A 171 -28.95 14.52 37.46
CA GLY A 171 -29.96 15.57 37.27
C GLY A 171 -29.90 16.31 35.94
N PHE A 172 -28.91 16.07 35.08
CA PHE A 172 -28.84 16.69 33.76
C PHE A 172 -29.00 15.68 32.62
N SER A 173 -29.55 16.15 31.51
CA SER A 173 -29.75 15.33 30.30
C SER A 173 -29.61 16.15 29.01
N GLY A 174 -29.74 15.45 27.88
CA GLY A 174 -29.59 16.01 26.54
C GLY A 174 -28.15 15.96 26.02
N ARG A 175 -27.99 16.19 24.71
CA ARG A 175 -26.68 16.09 24.02
C ARG A 175 -25.59 16.97 24.63
N PHE A 176 -25.98 18.13 25.16
CA PHE A 176 -25.07 19.12 25.75
C PHE A 176 -25.21 19.21 27.28
N CYS A 177 -25.99 18.33 27.91
CA CYS A 177 -26.26 18.34 29.37
C CYS A 177 -26.86 19.66 29.87
N THR A 178 -27.62 20.36 29.03
CA THR A 178 -28.26 21.65 29.35
C THR A 178 -29.65 21.49 29.96
N VAL A 179 -30.24 20.30 29.91
CA VAL A 179 -31.61 20.04 30.38
C VAL A 179 -31.56 19.58 31.84
N ASN A 180 -32.12 20.35 32.77
CA ASN A 180 -32.35 19.86 34.14
C ASN A 180 -33.52 18.88 34.14
N LEU A 181 -33.34 17.71 34.75
CA LEU A 181 -34.38 16.72 34.96
C LEU A 181 -35.25 17.15 36.14
N ASP A 182 -36.57 17.15 35.96
CA ASP A 182 -37.49 17.54 37.03
C ASP A 182 -37.64 16.40 38.05
N ASP A 183 -36.94 16.53 39.17
CA ASP A 183 -36.94 15.56 40.26
C ASP A 183 -38.29 15.51 41.01
N CYS A 184 -39.17 16.51 40.81
CA CYS A 184 -40.49 16.57 41.42
C CYS A 184 -41.54 15.71 40.72
N VAL A 185 -41.27 15.17 39.51
CA VAL A 185 -42.20 14.32 38.75
C VAL A 185 -42.61 13.07 39.55
N SER A 186 -41.69 12.53 40.35
CA SER A 186 -41.95 11.39 41.23
C SER A 186 -42.82 11.70 42.46
N ARG A 187 -43.18 12.98 42.66
CA ARG A 187 -43.92 13.52 43.82
C ARG A 187 -43.30 13.10 45.16
N PRO A 188 -42.01 13.40 45.40
CA PRO A 188 -41.28 12.89 46.56
C PRO A 188 -41.67 13.57 47.89
N CYS A 189 -42.36 14.72 47.86
CA CYS A 189 -42.81 15.43 49.06
C CYS A 189 -44.15 14.88 49.56
N LEU A 190 -44.16 14.37 50.78
CA LEU A 190 -45.31 13.78 51.45
C LEU A 190 -46.15 14.84 52.17
N ASN A 191 -47.32 14.42 52.68
CA ASN A 191 -48.18 15.22 53.55
C ASN A 191 -48.56 16.62 53.01
N GLY A 192 -48.71 16.73 51.68
CA GLY A 192 -49.05 17.99 51.02
C GLY A 192 -47.92 19.02 50.95
N GLY A 193 -46.66 18.59 51.14
CA GLY A 193 -45.48 19.43 50.96
C GLY A 193 -45.30 19.91 49.51
N ARG A 194 -44.81 21.14 49.33
CA ARG A 194 -44.50 21.71 48.00
C ARG A 194 -43.12 21.28 47.55
N CYS A 195 -43.02 20.59 46.41
CA CYS A 195 -41.74 20.23 45.81
C CYS A 195 -41.13 21.40 45.01
N ILE A 196 -39.82 21.60 45.14
CA ILE A 196 -39.02 22.52 44.33
C ILE A 196 -37.92 21.71 43.66
N ASP A 197 -37.93 21.71 42.34
CA ASP A 197 -36.88 21.10 41.51
C ASP A 197 -35.52 21.77 41.73
N ARG A 198 -34.45 20.97 41.74
CA ARG A 198 -33.05 21.43 41.85
C ARG A 198 -32.21 20.68 40.83
N ALA A 199 -30.99 21.17 40.60
CA ALA A 199 -30.03 20.43 39.80
C ALA A 199 -29.58 19.18 40.55
N GLY A 200 -29.97 17.99 40.07
CA GLY A 200 -29.59 16.70 40.66
C GLY A 200 -30.30 16.37 41.97
N GLY A 201 -31.51 16.89 42.18
CA GLY A 201 -32.34 16.56 43.34
C GLY A 201 -33.52 17.50 43.51
N PHE A 202 -34.22 17.38 44.64
CA PHE A 202 -35.38 18.22 44.95
C PHE A 202 -35.28 18.80 46.37
N ARG A 203 -36.11 19.81 46.65
CA ARG A 203 -36.32 20.33 48.01
C ARG A 203 -37.81 20.42 48.32
N CYS A 204 -38.23 19.81 49.42
CA CYS A 204 -39.59 19.96 49.92
C CYS A 204 -39.73 21.16 50.86
N ILE A 205 -40.83 21.89 50.72
CA ILE A 205 -41.31 22.85 51.71
C ILE A 205 -42.49 22.20 52.43
N CYS A 206 -42.31 21.91 53.71
CA CYS A 206 -43.29 21.19 54.51
C CYS A 206 -44.40 22.11 55.02
N GLN A 207 -45.58 21.52 55.20
CA GLN A 207 -46.69 22.15 55.91
C GLN A 207 -46.40 22.20 57.43
N PRO A 208 -47.05 23.10 58.18
CA PRO A 208 -46.90 23.15 59.64
C PRO A 208 -47.17 21.79 60.29
N GLY A 209 -46.28 21.35 61.18
CA GLY A 209 -46.38 20.07 61.89
C GLY A 209 -45.63 18.90 61.24
N PHE A 210 -45.09 19.05 60.03
CA PHE A 210 -44.27 18.03 59.35
C PHE A 210 -42.81 18.46 59.21
N THR A 211 -41.88 17.51 59.27
CA THR A 211 -40.42 17.77 59.20
C THR A 211 -39.71 16.69 58.37
N GLY A 212 -38.38 16.80 58.20
CA GLY A 212 -37.61 15.86 57.38
C GLY A 212 -37.48 16.27 55.91
N THR A 213 -36.68 15.52 55.14
CA THR A 213 -36.34 15.86 53.75
C THR A 213 -37.49 15.66 52.78
N THR A 214 -38.42 14.75 53.08
CA THR A 214 -39.64 14.50 52.30
C THR A 214 -40.92 14.89 53.03
N CYS A 215 -40.84 15.63 54.14
CA CYS A 215 -41.99 16.05 54.97
C CYS A 215 -42.79 14.87 55.56
N GLN A 216 -42.09 13.84 56.02
CA GLN A 216 -42.67 12.65 56.66
C GLN A 216 -43.22 12.91 58.07
#